data_AF-A0A7J2UQX7-F1
#
_entry.id   AF-A0A7J2UQX7-F1
#
_cell.length_a   1.000
_cell.length_b   1.000
_cell.length_c   1.000
_cell.angle_alpha   90.00
_cell.angle_beta   90.00
_cell.angle_gamma   90.00
#
_symmetry.space_group_name_H-M   'P 1'
#
loop_
_entity.id
_entity.type
_entity.pdbx_description
1 polymer ?
#
loop_
_entity_poly.entity_id
_entity_poly.type
_entity_poly.pdbx_seq_one_letter_code
_entity_poly.pdbx_strand_id
1 'polypeptide(L)'
;MEGSTIAGYSAFAVVLWSLLFILLSRKKGWNFFRPVIYGFMLGIMAYFLGAGIFGFLVGGMLAGYLISKRGSKSLDGFRGGGLVGLLIDSSGMLAVGLIMAFRDPWIDSLGQFCSAVSFAVIRDVVFGGLGGMIGWIVGG
;
A
#
# COMPACT_ATOMS: atom_id res chain seq x y z
N MET A 1 14.99 3.88 -25.88
CA MET A 1 14.10 4.96 -25.40
C MET A 1 12.90 4.41 -24.59
N GLU A 2 12.96 3.18 -24.05
CA GLU A 2 11.80 2.52 -23.42
C GLU A 2 11.90 2.41 -21.89
N GLY A 3 13.11 2.40 -21.32
CA GLY A 3 13.31 2.46 -19.86
C GLY A 3 12.79 3.76 -19.22
N SER A 4 12.82 4.87 -19.95
CA SER A 4 12.24 6.15 -19.51
C SER A 4 10.72 6.08 -19.36
N THR A 5 10.05 5.24 -20.16
CA THR A 5 8.58 5.13 -20.15
C THR A 5 8.13 4.35 -18.91
N ILE A 6 8.79 3.24 -18.56
CA ILE A 6 8.49 2.43 -17.36
C ILE A 6 8.74 3.23 -16.07
N ALA A 7 9.85 3.97 -16.01
CA ALA A 7 10.13 4.88 -14.91
C ALA A 7 9.03 5.95 -14.78
N GLY A 8 8.58 6.49 -15.91
CA GLY A 8 7.46 7.45 -15.98
C GLY A 8 6.14 6.87 -15.47
N TYR A 9 5.77 5.64 -15.85
CA TYR A 9 4.53 5.00 -15.38
C TYR A 9 4.58 4.64 -13.89
N SER A 10 5.74 4.21 -13.41
CA SER A 10 5.96 3.91 -11.99
C SER A 10 5.84 5.19 -11.16
N ALA A 11 6.47 6.28 -11.61
CA ALA A 11 6.35 7.58 -10.98
C ALA A 11 4.91 8.12 -11.02
N PHE A 12 4.21 7.98 -12.14
CA PHE A 12 2.81 8.38 -12.29
C PHE A 12 1.89 7.61 -11.34
N ALA A 13 2.05 6.28 -11.23
CA ALA A 13 1.30 5.46 -10.29
C ALA A 13 1.52 5.93 -8.85
N VAL A 14 2.78 6.12 -8.44
CA VAL A 14 3.12 6.60 -7.09
C VAL A 14 2.52 7.99 -6.82
N VAL A 15 2.57 8.90 -7.78
CA VAL A 15 1.96 10.23 -7.66
C VAL A 15 0.44 10.15 -7.53
N LEU A 16 -0.21 9.32 -8.36
CA LEU A 16 -1.66 9.12 -8.32
C LEU A 16 -2.12 8.52 -6.98
N TRP A 17 -1.39 7.50 -6.48
CA TRP A 17 -1.68 6.88 -5.19
C TRP A 17 -1.38 7.80 -4.01
N SER A 18 -0.31 8.60 -4.08
CA SER A 18 0.02 9.63 -3.09
C SER A 18 -1.02 10.75 -3.05
N LEU A 19 -1.55 11.16 -4.21
CA LEU A 19 -2.66 12.12 -4.29
C LEU A 19 -3.95 11.56 -3.68
N LEU A 20 -4.29 10.30 -3.99
CA LEU A 20 -5.43 9.62 -3.37
C LEU A 20 -5.27 9.54 -1.84
N PHE A 21 -4.06 9.25 -1.39
CA PHE A 21 -3.68 9.20 0.03
C PHE A 21 -3.83 10.57 0.70
N ILE A 22 -3.38 11.65 0.07
CA ILE A 22 -3.55 13.03 0.56
C ILE A 22 -5.03 13.41 0.60
N LEU A 23 -5.82 13.09 -0.42
CA LEU A 23 -7.26 13.37 -0.47
C LEU A 23 -8.02 12.62 0.63
N LEU A 24 -7.68 11.34 0.86
CA LEU A 24 -8.22 10.56 1.98
C LEU A 24 -7.77 11.10 3.34
N SER A 25 -6.53 11.61 3.44
CA SER A 25 -5.99 12.20 4.68
C SER A 25 -6.71 13.49 5.08
N ARG A 26 -7.06 14.35 4.10
CA ARG A 26 -7.71 15.64 4.35
C ARG A 26 -9.10 15.49 4.96
N LYS A 27 -9.77 14.37 4.72
CA LYS A 27 -11.11 14.11 5.24
C LYS A 27 -11.13 13.56 6.67
N LYS A 28 -10.03 12.96 7.14
CA LYS A 28 -9.97 12.26 8.44
C LYS A 28 -8.94 12.76 9.44
N GLY A 29 -8.01 13.62 9.02
CA GLY A 29 -7.02 14.26 9.88
C GLY A 29 -5.92 13.32 10.40
N TRP A 30 -4.96 13.91 11.12
CA TRP A 30 -3.74 13.23 11.58
C TRP A 30 -3.98 12.03 12.51
N ASN A 31 -5.12 12.02 13.21
CA ASN A 31 -5.52 10.96 14.12
C ASN A 31 -5.83 9.63 13.41
N PHE A 32 -6.25 9.67 12.16
CA PHE A 32 -6.42 8.46 11.34
C PHE A 32 -5.10 8.00 10.71
N PHE A 33 -4.19 8.94 10.49
CA PHE A 33 -2.99 8.73 9.70
C PHE A 33 -1.82 8.13 10.47
N ARG A 34 -1.64 8.52 11.74
CA ARG A 34 -0.64 7.92 12.64
C ARG A 34 -0.72 6.38 12.66
N PRO A 35 -1.91 5.76 12.89
CA PRO A 35 -2.09 4.32 12.78
C PRO A 35 -1.62 3.72 11.46
N VAL A 36 -1.90 4.39 10.34
CA VAL A 36 -1.53 3.93 9.00
C VAL A 36 -0.02 3.98 8.79
N ILE A 37 0.66 5.03 9.25
CA ILE A 37 2.12 5.12 9.20
C ILE A 37 2.77 4.01 10.03
N TYR A 38 2.25 3.73 11.24
CA TYR A 38 2.78 2.65 12.08
C TYR A 38 2.56 1.28 11.45
N GLY A 39 1.36 1.04 10.89
CA GLY A 39 1.07 -0.17 10.14
C GLY A 39 1.96 -0.33 8.91
N PHE A 40 2.24 0.76 8.18
CA PHE A 40 3.15 0.77 7.05
C PHE A 40 4.59 0.40 7.44
N MET A 41 5.14 1.03 8.49
CA MET A 41 6.50 0.73 8.95
C MET A 41 6.65 -0.75 9.35
N LEU A 42 5.66 -1.27 10.09
CA LEU A 42 5.63 -2.68 10.49
C LEU A 42 5.48 -3.61 9.26
N GLY A 43 4.58 -3.27 8.34
CA GLY A 43 4.29 -4.07 7.16
C GLY A 43 5.48 -4.12 6.19
N ILE A 44 6.20 -3.01 5.99
CA ILE A 44 7.47 -2.99 5.24
C ILE A 44 8.52 -3.87 5.92
N MET A 45 8.70 -3.73 7.24
CA MET A 45 9.66 -4.57 7.98
C MET A 45 9.34 -6.06 7.82
N ALA A 46 8.06 -6.44 7.97
CA ALA A 46 7.62 -7.81 7.76
C ALA A 46 7.82 -8.29 6.32
N TYR A 47 7.55 -7.44 5.32
CA TYR A 47 7.79 -7.74 3.91
C TYR A 47 9.27 -8.05 3.64
N PHE A 48 10.19 -7.22 4.15
CA PHE A 48 11.64 -7.41 3.98
C PHE A 48 12.20 -8.58 4.79
N LEU A 49 11.58 -8.93 5.93
CA LEU A 49 11.93 -10.13 6.71
C LEU A 49 11.49 -11.45 6.05
N GLY A 50 10.92 -11.40 4.85
CA GLY A 50 10.53 -12.59 4.08
C GLY A 50 9.09 -13.03 4.27
N ALA A 51 8.25 -12.27 5.00
CA ALA A 51 6.82 -12.57 5.12
C ALA A 51 6.06 -12.34 3.79
N GLY A 52 6.66 -11.60 2.85
CA GLY A 52 6.06 -11.31 1.55
C GLY A 52 4.67 -10.68 1.70
N ILE A 53 3.67 -11.32 1.11
CA ILE A 53 2.28 -10.83 1.08
C ILE A 53 1.66 -10.76 2.50
N PHE A 54 2.16 -11.55 3.47
CA PHE A 54 1.71 -11.46 4.85
C PHE A 54 2.10 -10.13 5.53
N GLY A 55 3.10 -9.41 5.02
CA GLY A 55 3.45 -8.08 5.49
C GLY A 55 2.29 -7.07 5.37
N PHE A 56 1.48 -7.18 4.31
CA PHE A 56 0.29 -6.35 4.12
C PHE A 56 -0.78 -6.63 5.19
N LEU A 57 -1.02 -7.91 5.49
CA LEU A 57 -1.97 -8.34 6.53
C LEU A 57 -1.54 -7.85 7.92
N VAL A 58 -0.27 -8.05 8.28
CA VAL A 58 0.28 -7.66 9.59
C VAL A 58 0.31 -6.15 9.77
N GLY A 59 0.77 -5.42 8.76
CA GLY A 59 0.76 -3.95 8.78
C GLY A 59 -0.67 -3.39 8.84
N GLY A 60 -1.57 -3.96 8.05
CA GLY A 60 -2.99 -3.60 8.08
C GLY A 60 -3.62 -3.86 9.44
N MET A 61 -3.33 -5.01 10.06
CA MET A 61 -3.82 -5.41 11.37
C MET A 61 -3.38 -4.45 12.48
N LEU A 62 -2.12 -4.01 12.49
CA LEU A 62 -1.67 -2.98 13.44
C LEU A 62 -2.43 -1.66 13.23
N ALA A 63 -2.59 -1.21 11.98
CA ALA A 63 -3.32 0.03 11.70
C ALA A 63 -4.79 -0.08 12.15
N GLY A 64 -5.46 -1.20 11.83
CA GLY A 64 -6.83 -1.49 12.24
C GLY A 64 -7.02 -1.51 13.76
N TYR A 65 -6.11 -2.15 14.47
CA TYR A 65 -6.09 -2.20 15.93
C TYR A 65 -6.00 -0.79 16.54
N LEU A 66 -5.05 0.02 16.08
CA LEU A 66 -4.88 1.38 16.58
C LEU A 66 -6.03 2.31 16.20
N ILE A 67 -6.74 2.04 15.10
CA ILE A 67 -7.96 2.76 14.70
C ILE A 67 -9.15 2.36 15.58
N SER A 68 -9.29 1.09 15.96
CA SER A 68 -10.37 0.63 16.85
C SER A 68 -10.31 1.27 18.24
N LYS A 69 -9.09 1.43 18.80
CA LYS A 69 -8.86 2.12 20.09
C LYS A 69 -9.28 3.59 20.09
N ARG A 70 -9.59 4.16 18.92
CA ARG A 70 -10.07 5.54 18.76
C ARG A 70 -11.59 5.63 18.58
N GLY A 71 -12.34 4.53 18.78
CA GLY A 71 -13.81 4.51 18.68
C GLY A 71 -14.34 4.61 17.25
N SER A 72 -13.53 4.28 16.25
CA SER A 72 -13.89 4.37 14.83
C SER A 72 -14.68 3.13 14.35
N LYS A 73 -15.37 3.24 13.21
CA LYS A 73 -16.15 2.13 12.62
C LYS A 73 -15.25 1.05 12.00
N SER A 74 -15.72 -0.19 11.84
CA SER A 74 -14.90 -1.26 11.22
C SER A 74 -14.47 -0.96 9.79
N LEU A 75 -15.31 -0.23 9.03
CA LEU A 75 -14.97 0.29 7.70
C LEU A 75 -13.75 1.21 7.73
N ASP A 76 -13.51 1.89 8.86
CA ASP A 76 -12.34 2.73 9.03
C ASP A 76 -11.08 1.89 9.27
N GLY A 77 -11.21 0.74 9.94
CA GLY A 77 -10.17 -0.28 10.03
C GLY A 77 -9.80 -0.82 8.64
N PHE A 78 -10.80 -1.20 7.82
CA PHE A 78 -10.57 -1.63 6.44
C PHE A 78 -9.85 -0.55 5.62
N ARG A 79 -10.33 0.70 5.70
CA ARG A 79 -9.69 1.83 5.00
C ARG A 79 -8.26 2.06 5.46
N GLY A 80 -8.00 1.99 6.77
CA GLY A 80 -6.67 2.16 7.33
C GLY A 80 -5.71 1.07 6.86
N GLY A 81 -6.15 -0.19 6.90
CA GLY A 81 -5.36 -1.30 6.42
C GLY A 81 -5.15 -1.30 4.90
N GLY A 82 -6.16 -0.93 4.11
CA GLY A 82 -6.02 -0.81 2.65
C GLY A 82 -5.04 0.30 2.26
N LEU A 83 -4.97 1.38 3.04
CA LEU A 83 -3.96 2.43 2.87
C LEU A 83 -2.55 1.94 3.21
N VAL A 84 -2.39 1.07 4.22
CA VAL A 84 -1.12 0.39 4.47
C VAL A 84 -0.73 -0.46 3.25
N GLY A 85 -1.68 -1.23 2.72
CA GLY A 85 -1.52 -2.00 1.49
C GLY A 85 -0.96 -1.19 0.34
N LEU A 86 -1.63 -0.07 0.04
CA LEU A 86 -1.23 0.87 -1.01
C LEU A 86 0.16 1.45 -0.83
N LEU A 87 0.52 1.84 0.40
CA LEU A 87 1.82 2.46 0.65
C LEU A 87 2.96 1.47 0.46
N ILE A 88 2.80 0.22 0.92
CA ILE A 88 3.81 -0.83 0.76
C ILE A 88 3.98 -1.15 -0.73
N ASP A 89 2.87 -1.35 -1.45
CA ASP A 89 2.90 -1.69 -2.88
C ASP A 89 3.49 -0.55 -3.72
N SER A 90 3.06 0.69 -3.49
CA SER A 90 3.62 1.88 -4.16
C SER A 90 5.12 2.04 -3.92
N SER A 91 5.60 1.70 -2.72
CA SER A 91 7.02 1.75 -2.38
C SER A 91 7.82 0.68 -3.14
N GLY A 92 7.27 -0.54 -3.25
CA GLY A 92 7.84 -1.63 -4.04
C GLY A 92 7.89 -1.30 -5.53
N MET A 93 6.80 -0.74 -6.07
CA MET A 93 6.72 -0.28 -7.45
C MET A 93 7.74 0.80 -7.78
N LEU A 94 7.94 1.78 -6.89
CA LEU A 94 8.96 2.82 -7.07
C LEU A 94 10.37 2.19 -7.12
N ALA A 95 10.65 1.25 -6.22
CA ALA A 95 11.94 0.57 -6.16
C ALA A 95 12.21 -0.26 -7.43
N VAL A 96 11.22 -1.03 -7.89
CA VAL A 96 11.31 -1.81 -9.14
C VAL A 96 11.44 -0.90 -10.35
N GLY A 97 10.65 0.17 -10.43
CA GLY A 97 10.72 1.15 -11.52
C GLY A 97 12.08 1.84 -11.60
N LEU A 98 12.70 2.17 -10.46
CA LEU A 98 14.07 2.69 -10.39
C LEU A 98 15.09 1.64 -10.87
N ILE A 99 15.01 0.40 -10.36
CA ILE A 99 15.94 -0.67 -10.76
C ILE A 99 15.85 -0.96 -12.26
N MET A 100 14.65 -1.03 -12.83
CA MET A 100 14.41 -1.22 -14.26
C MET A 100 14.83 -0.01 -15.09
N ALA A 101 14.85 1.20 -14.53
CA ALA A 101 15.43 2.36 -15.21
C ALA A 101 16.96 2.23 -15.36
N PHE A 102 17.62 1.46 -14.49
CA PHE A 102 19.07 1.23 -14.49
C PHE A 102 19.50 -0.11 -15.11
N ARG A 103 18.56 -1.03 -15.40
CA ARG A 103 18.85 -2.37 -15.97
C ARG A 103 17.98 -2.60 -17.21
N ASP A 104 18.60 -2.97 -18.33
CA ASP A 104 17.97 -3.11 -19.65
C ASP A 104 16.56 -3.77 -19.62
N PRO A 105 15.58 -3.22 -20.37
CA PRO A 105 14.17 -3.54 -20.22
C PRO A 105 13.80 -4.83 -20.97
N TRP A 106 13.19 -5.78 -20.27
CA TRP A 106 12.44 -6.89 -20.84
C TRP A 106 11.02 -6.89 -20.23
N ILE A 107 10.17 -5.98 -20.70
CA ILE A 107 8.70 -6.06 -20.51
C ILE A 107 8.06 -5.60 -21.83
N ASP A 108 7.55 -6.55 -22.61
CA ASP A 108 7.19 -6.36 -24.01
C ASP A 108 5.83 -5.67 -24.27
N SER A 109 5.09 -5.22 -23.25
CA SER A 109 3.91 -4.36 -23.50
C SER A 109 3.43 -3.55 -22.30
N LEU A 110 3.05 -2.29 -22.55
CA LEU A 110 2.39 -1.39 -21.61
C LEU A 110 1.16 -2.03 -20.93
N GLY A 111 0.38 -2.80 -21.71
CA GLY A 111 -0.82 -3.48 -21.22
C GLY A 111 -0.53 -4.53 -20.16
N GLN A 112 0.57 -5.28 -20.30
CA GLN A 112 0.99 -6.27 -19.30
C GLN A 112 1.45 -5.60 -18.00
N PHE A 113 2.19 -4.49 -18.09
CA PHE A 113 2.58 -3.71 -16.91
C PHE A 113 1.35 -3.17 -16.17
N CYS A 114 0.45 -2.46 -16.87
CA CYS A 114 -0.75 -1.91 -16.25
C CYS A 114 -1.67 -2.99 -15.63
N SER A 115 -1.80 -4.14 -16.28
CA SER A 115 -2.59 -5.27 -15.76
C SER A 115 -1.97 -5.88 -14.50
N ALA A 116 -0.66 -6.18 -14.53
CA ALA A 116 0.07 -6.74 -13.40
C ALA A 116 0.04 -5.80 -12.19
N VAL A 117 0.22 -4.50 -12.43
CA VAL A 117 0.15 -3.46 -11.41
C VAL A 117 -1.24 -3.34 -10.82
N SER A 118 -2.27 -3.26 -11.67
CA SER A 118 -3.66 -3.15 -11.19
C SER A 118 -4.05 -4.35 -10.34
N PHE A 119 -3.63 -5.56 -10.74
CA PHE A 119 -3.89 -6.77 -9.99
C PHE A 119 -3.15 -6.79 -8.65
N ALA A 120 -1.86 -6.43 -8.63
CA ALA A 120 -1.05 -6.34 -7.42
C ALA A 120 -1.66 -5.32 -6.42
N VAL A 121 -2.01 -4.13 -6.90
CA VAL A 121 -2.65 -3.08 -6.09
C VAL A 121 -3.96 -3.57 -5.49
N ILE A 122 -4.87 -4.13 -6.30
CA ILE A 122 -6.18 -4.59 -5.80
C ILE A 122 -5.97 -5.67 -4.75
N ARG A 123 -5.12 -6.65 -5.04
CA ARG A 123 -4.76 -7.73 -4.12
C ARG A 123 -4.25 -7.17 -2.79
N ASP A 124 -3.30 -6.24 -2.84
CA ASP A 124 -2.60 -5.74 -1.65
C ASP A 124 -3.44 -4.75 -0.84
N VAL A 125 -4.31 -3.97 -1.49
CA VAL A 125 -5.39 -3.20 -0.85
C VAL A 125 -6.34 -4.12 -0.10
N VAL A 126 -6.76 -5.22 -0.73
CA VAL A 126 -7.69 -6.17 -0.12
C VAL A 126 -7.04 -6.87 1.07
N PHE A 127 -5.81 -7.38 0.94
CA PHE A 127 -5.09 -8.00 2.06
C PHE A 127 -4.82 -7.03 3.20
N GLY A 128 -4.35 -5.82 2.88
CA GLY A 128 -4.16 -4.77 3.88
C GLY A 128 -5.48 -4.41 4.57
N GLY A 129 -6.55 -4.23 3.80
CA GLY A 129 -7.88 -3.90 4.32
C GLY A 129 -8.48 -4.99 5.19
N LEU A 130 -8.37 -6.26 4.78
CA LEU A 130 -8.78 -7.41 5.60
C LEU A 130 -7.97 -7.48 6.90
N GLY A 131 -6.65 -7.27 6.83
CA GLY A 131 -5.80 -7.11 8.01
C GLY A 131 -6.33 -6.02 8.93
N GLY A 132 -6.65 -4.86 8.37
CA GLY A 132 -7.25 -3.73 9.09
C GLY A 132 -8.59 -4.05 9.75
N MET A 133 -9.44 -4.86 9.13
CA MET A 133 -10.67 -5.32 9.77
C MET A 133 -10.40 -6.29 10.92
N ILE A 134 -9.50 -7.27 10.73
CA ILE A 134 -9.12 -8.22 11.77
C ILE A 134 -8.54 -7.48 12.97
N GLY A 135 -7.61 -6.56 12.73
CA GLY A 135 -7.01 -5.74 13.78
C GLY A 135 -8.04 -4.89 14.50
N TRP A 136 -9.02 -4.36 13.77
CA TRP A 136 -10.11 -3.60 14.37
C TRP A 136 -11.00 -4.46 15.27
N ILE A 137 -11.35 -5.67 14.85
CA ILE A 137 -12.15 -6.63 15.64
C ILE A 137 -11.41 -7.02 16.93
N VAL A 138 -10.10 -7.25 16.84
CA VAL A 138 -9.27 -7.62 18.00
C VAL A 138 -9.09 -6.47 18.99
N GLY A 139 -9.14 -5.22 18.52
CA GLY A 139 -8.91 -4.05 19.37
C GLY A 139 -10.17 -3.41 19.97
N GLY A 140 -11.36 -3.74 19.44
CA GLY A 140 -12.67 -3.38 19.99
C GLY A 140 -13.05 -4.21 21.20
#